data_AF-M6FF57-F1
#
_entry.id   AF-M6FF57-F1
#
_cell.length_a   1.000
_cell.length_b   1.000
_cell.length_c   1.000
_cell.angle_alpha   90.00
_cell.angle_beta   90.00
_cell.angle_gamma   90.00
#
_symmetry.space_group_name_H-M   'P 1'
#
loop_
_entity.id
_entity.type
_entity.pdbx_description
1 polymer ?
#
loop_
_entity_poly.entity_id
_entity_poly.type
_entity_poly.pdbx_seq_one_letter_code
_entity_poly.pdbx_strand_id
1 'polypeptide(L)'
;MAIGDSQGLPIAFCTENASPHEVTLVEQTLENLFIEENPKRMIGDKAYDSDGLDEHILQQYETKIIAPHRKKRKQPTQDGRGLRRYKRRWKIECLFAWLQNFRRLVVRYEYYDFNFDGFIALGCAMILLRHF
;
A
#
# COMPACT_ATOMS: atom_id res chain seq x y z
N MET A 1 0.60 -0.66 6.77
CA MET A 1 0.24 -0.46 5.35
C MET A 1 0.46 -1.76 4.57
N ALA A 2 -0.22 -1.93 3.44
CA ALA A 2 0.01 -3.03 2.50
C ALA A 2 -0.05 -2.50 1.06
N ILE A 3 0.70 -3.15 0.16
CA ILE A 3 0.61 -2.95 -1.29
C ILE A 3 0.04 -4.22 -1.90
N GLY A 4 -0.95 -4.04 -2.78
CA GLY A 4 -1.56 -5.11 -3.55
C GLY A 4 -1.30 -4.95 -5.04
N ASP A 5 -1.28 -6.07 -5.76
CA ASP A 5 -1.17 -6.09 -7.21
C ASP A 5 -2.48 -5.63 -7.90
N SER A 6 -2.53 -5.76 -9.23
CA SER A 6 -3.73 -5.40 -10.00
C SER A 6 -4.97 -6.25 -9.73
N GLN A 7 -4.80 -7.46 -9.17
CA GLN A 7 -5.87 -8.37 -8.79
C GLN A 7 -6.27 -8.23 -7.31
N GLY A 8 -5.47 -7.53 -6.50
CA GLY A 8 -5.65 -7.38 -5.06
C GLY A 8 -4.85 -8.40 -4.23
N LEU A 9 -3.89 -9.09 -4.84
CA LEU A 9 -2.99 -10.00 -4.16
C LEU A 9 -1.90 -9.22 -3.41
N PRO A 10 -1.53 -9.63 -2.19
CA PRO A 10 -0.53 -8.92 -1.41
C PRO A 10 0.85 -9.06 -2.06
N ILE A 11 1.54 -7.92 -2.25
CA ILE A 11 2.93 -7.90 -2.73
C ILE A 11 3.90 -7.26 -1.74
N ALA A 12 3.40 -6.53 -0.74
CA ALA A 12 4.19 -6.01 0.36
C ALA A 12 3.31 -5.65 1.56
N PHE A 13 3.89 -5.62 2.76
CA PHE A 13 3.30 -4.95 3.92
C PHE A 13 4.38 -4.34 4.80
N CYS A 14 3.97 -3.38 5.62
CA CYS A 14 4.78 -2.78 6.67
C CYS A 14 3.85 -2.48 7.84
N THR A 15 4.24 -2.92 9.03
CA THR A 15 3.57 -2.55 10.28
C THR A 15 4.34 -1.41 10.93
N GLU A 16 3.60 -0.46 11.47
CA GLU A 16 4.19 0.65 12.21
C GLU A 16 3.14 1.16 13.21
N ASN A 17 3.60 1.91 14.20
CA ASN A 17 2.76 2.63 15.12
C ASN A 17 1.80 3.59 14.40
N ALA A 18 0.72 3.99 15.06
CA ALA A 18 -0.28 4.90 14.48
C ALA A 18 0.18 6.38 14.40
N SER A 19 1.42 6.69 14.81
CA SER A 19 1.93 8.06 14.94
C SER A 19 2.60 8.64 13.68
N PRO A 20 3.39 7.88 12.89
CA PRO A 20 4.05 8.42 11.71
C PRO A 20 3.04 8.82 10.63
N HIS A 21 3.40 9.83 9.84
CA HIS A 21 2.61 10.17 8.66
C HIS A 21 2.68 9.02 7.66
N GLU A 22 1.54 8.62 7.09
CA GLU A 22 1.47 7.52 6.11
C GLU A 22 2.46 7.68 4.94
N VAL A 23 2.84 8.91 4.61
CA VAL A 23 3.85 9.27 3.62
C VAL A 23 5.19 8.56 3.86
N THR A 24 5.67 8.45 5.10
CA THR A 24 6.94 7.75 5.41
C THR A 24 6.82 6.24 5.31
N LEU A 25 5.60 5.69 5.45
CA LEU A 25 5.40 4.25 5.37
C LEU A 25 5.50 3.74 3.92
N VAL A 26 5.30 4.60 2.91
CA VAL A 26 5.26 4.19 1.49
C VAL A 26 6.58 3.59 1.08
N GLU A 27 7.64 4.32 1.38
CA GLU A 27 9.00 3.90 1.10
C GLU A 27 9.33 2.59 1.81
N GLN A 28 9.11 2.52 3.12
CA GLN A 28 9.35 1.30 3.92
C GLN A 28 8.56 0.10 3.39
N THR A 29 7.35 0.32 2.85
CA THR A 29 6.55 -0.78 2.28
C THR A 29 7.07 -1.22 0.91
N LEU A 30 7.65 -0.30 0.11
CA LEU A 30 8.32 -0.66 -1.14
C LEU A 30 9.62 -1.42 -0.90
N GLU A 31 10.36 -1.10 0.16
CA GLU A 31 11.55 -1.86 0.57
C GLU A 31 11.21 -3.31 0.98
N ASN A 32 9.98 -3.54 1.46
CA ASN A 32 9.48 -4.85 1.89
C ASN A 32 8.69 -5.59 0.80
N LEU A 33 8.96 -5.32 -0.48
CA LEU A 33 8.35 -6.06 -1.59
C LEU A 33 8.71 -7.55 -1.54
N PHE A 34 7.72 -8.39 -1.79
CA PHE A 34 7.88 -9.84 -1.96
C PHE A 34 8.40 -10.22 -3.35
N ILE A 35 8.54 -9.22 -4.22
CA ILE A 35 8.95 -9.36 -5.63
C ILE A 35 10.19 -8.49 -5.88
N GLU A 36 11.03 -8.90 -6.82
CA GLU A 36 12.25 -8.16 -7.17
C GLU A 36 11.97 -6.88 -7.97
N GLU A 37 10.85 -6.85 -8.72
CA GLU A 37 10.52 -5.73 -9.59
C GLU A 37 9.67 -4.68 -8.87
N ASN A 38 10.10 -3.41 -8.98
CA ASN A 38 9.31 -2.29 -8.50
C ASN A 38 8.03 -2.08 -9.32
N PRO A 39 6.89 -1.76 -8.68
CA PRO A 39 5.64 -1.52 -9.39
C PRO A 39 5.72 -0.19 -10.17
N LYS A 40 5.69 -0.24 -11.50
CA LYS A 40 5.72 0.97 -12.35
C LYS A 40 4.71 2.05 -11.96
N ARG A 41 3.57 1.66 -11.38
CA ARG A 41 2.49 2.57 -10.95
C ARG A 41 1.85 2.07 -9.68
N MET A 42 1.68 2.98 -8.72
CA MET A 42 0.97 2.71 -7.48
C MET A 42 -0.26 3.63 -7.36
N ILE A 43 -1.37 3.10 -6.85
CA ILE A 43 -2.59 3.89 -6.61
C ILE A 43 -2.65 4.16 -5.11
N GLY A 44 -2.54 5.42 -4.73
CA GLY A 44 -2.60 5.86 -3.34
C GLY A 44 -3.93 6.52 -3.01
N ASP A 45 -4.27 6.51 -1.72
CA ASP A 45 -5.20 7.46 -1.12
C ASP A 45 -4.89 8.92 -1.41
N LYS A 46 -5.92 9.76 -1.21
CA LYS A 46 -5.80 11.21 -1.18
C LYS A 46 -4.77 11.74 -0.18
N ALA A 47 -4.50 10.96 0.88
CA ALA A 47 -3.49 11.30 1.88
C ALA A 47 -2.07 11.35 1.27
N TYR A 48 -1.81 10.59 0.21
CA TYR A 48 -0.53 10.56 -0.48
C TYR A 48 -0.33 11.69 -1.50
N ASP A 49 -1.25 12.65 -1.60
CA ASP A 49 -1.06 13.86 -2.42
C ASP A 49 0.08 14.72 -1.84
N SER A 50 1.31 14.49 -2.32
CA SER A 50 2.54 15.16 -1.90
C SER A 50 3.57 15.14 -3.03
N ASP A 51 3.98 16.32 -3.51
CA ASP A 51 4.91 16.43 -4.63
C ASP A 51 6.30 15.89 -4.28
N GLY A 52 6.77 16.16 -3.07
CA GLY A 52 8.07 15.64 -2.61
C GLY A 52 8.09 14.12 -2.47
N LEU A 53 6.95 13.51 -2.10
CA LEU A 53 6.84 12.04 -2.08
C LEU A 53 6.82 11.48 -3.50
N ASP A 54 6.01 12.08 -4.39
CA ASP A 54 5.89 11.64 -5.77
C ASP A 54 7.23 11.70 -6.51
N GLU A 55 8.01 12.78 -6.32
CA GLU A 55 9.34 12.94 -6.89
C GLU A 55 10.34 11.92 -6.32
N HIS A 56 10.37 11.76 -5.00
CA HIS A 56 11.27 10.81 -4.31
C HIS A 56 11.02 9.37 -4.77
N ILE A 57 9.76 8.93 -4.77
CA ILE A 57 9.40 7.56 -5.15
C ILE A 57 9.63 7.30 -6.64
N LEU A 58 9.44 8.32 -7.49
CA LEU A 58 9.76 8.20 -8.92
C LEU A 58 11.26 8.06 -9.16
N GLN A 59 12.10 8.82 -8.44
CA GLN A 59 13.55 8.79 -8.60
C GLN A 59 14.17 7.51 -8.05
N GLN A 60 13.73 7.05 -6.87
CA GLN A 60 14.35 5.93 -6.18
C GLN A 60 13.81 4.57 -6.64
N TYR A 61 12.52 4.47 -6.96
CA TYR A 61 11.84 3.21 -7.24
C TYR A 61 11.29 3.11 -8.67
N GLU A 62 11.53 4.12 -9.51
CA GLU A 62 10.92 4.24 -10.86
C GLU A 62 9.39 4.08 -10.85
N THR A 63 8.77 4.41 -9.71
CA THR A 63 7.37 4.12 -9.42
C THR A 63 6.55 5.41 -9.46
N LYS A 64 5.53 5.44 -10.32
CA LYS A 64 4.62 6.59 -10.37
C LYS A 64 3.46 6.43 -9.39
N ILE A 65 3.36 7.30 -8.39
CA ILE A 65 2.20 7.38 -7.51
C ILE A 65 1.03 8.08 -8.23
N ILE A 66 -0.18 7.54 -8.06
CA ILE A 66 -1.42 8.09 -8.57
C ILE A 66 -2.36 8.27 -7.39
N ALA A 67 -2.46 9.49 -6.88
CA ALA A 67 -3.38 9.88 -5.83
C ALA A 67 -4.30 11.02 -6.31
N PRO A 68 -5.56 11.10 -5.83
CA PRO A 68 -6.41 12.26 -6.08
C PRO A 68 -5.89 13.47 -5.30
N HIS A 69 -5.94 14.65 -5.91
CA HIS A 69 -5.53 15.89 -5.24
C HIS A 69 -6.43 16.24 -4.04
N ARG A 70 -5.81 16.83 -3.02
CA ARG A 70 -6.47 17.48 -1.89
C ARG A 70 -7.26 18.69 -2.36
N LYS A 71 -8.42 18.93 -1.73
CA LYS A 71 -9.33 20.03 -2.12
C LYS A 71 -8.67 21.42 -2.04
N LYS A 72 -7.67 21.59 -1.18
CA LYS A 72 -6.96 22.86 -0.95
C LYS A 72 -5.70 23.00 -1.82
N ARG A 73 -5.44 22.06 -2.73
CA ARG A 73 -4.26 22.09 -3.59
C ARG A 73 -4.37 23.25 -4.57
N LYS A 74 -3.41 24.18 -4.49
CA LYS A 74 -3.41 25.40 -5.31
C LYS A 74 -2.87 25.18 -6.72
N GLN A 75 -1.90 24.28 -6.86
CA GLN A 75 -1.22 23.99 -8.12
C GLN A 75 -1.41 22.50 -8.48
N PRO A 76 -2.34 22.17 -9.39
CA PRO A 76 -2.55 20.79 -9.80
C PRO A 76 -1.42 20.31 -10.72
N THR A 77 -0.86 19.12 -10.43
CA THR A 77 0.25 18.50 -11.18
C THR A 77 -0.20 17.43 -12.19
N GLN A 78 -1.46 17.00 -12.15
CA GLN A 78 -2.06 16.07 -13.12
C GLN A 78 -3.31 16.66 -13.79
N ASP A 79 -3.53 16.23 -15.02
CA ASP A 79 -4.71 16.52 -15.84
C ASP A 79 -5.89 15.56 -15.61
N GLY A 80 -5.77 14.65 -14.65
CA GLY A 80 -6.79 13.66 -14.29
C GLY A 80 -6.87 12.43 -15.19
N ARG A 81 -6.10 12.33 -16.29
CA ARG A 81 -6.09 11.11 -17.14
C ARG A 81 -5.58 9.89 -16.38
N GLY A 82 -4.54 10.06 -15.58
CA GLY A 82 -4.00 9.02 -14.69
C GLY A 82 -5.03 8.55 -13.65
N LEU A 83 -5.86 9.47 -13.15
CA LEU A 83 -6.82 9.22 -12.09
C LEU A 83 -7.95 8.25 -12.49
N ARG A 84 -8.13 7.96 -13.80
CA ARG A 84 -9.01 6.87 -14.26
C ARG A 84 -8.65 5.52 -13.62
N ARG A 85 -7.37 5.32 -13.27
CA ARG A 85 -6.88 4.11 -12.59
C ARG A 85 -7.33 4.02 -11.14
N TYR A 86 -7.62 5.15 -10.49
CA TYR A 86 -8.12 5.19 -9.11
C TYR A 86 -9.41 4.38 -8.92
N LYS A 87 -10.19 4.14 -9.99
CA LYS A 87 -11.32 3.21 -9.99
C LYS A 87 -10.96 1.77 -9.58
N ARG A 88 -9.69 1.38 -9.60
CA ARG A 88 -9.20 0.06 -9.18
C ARG A 88 -8.83 0.01 -7.69
N ARG A 89 -8.90 1.13 -6.98
CA ARG A 89 -8.56 1.23 -5.56
C ARG A 89 -9.26 0.17 -4.71
N TRP A 90 -10.53 -0.14 -4.99
CA TRP A 90 -11.31 -1.13 -4.22
C TRP A 90 -10.63 -2.50 -4.10
N LYS A 91 -9.67 -2.83 -4.98
CA LYS A 91 -8.85 -4.05 -4.87
C LYS A 91 -8.02 -4.09 -3.58
N ILE A 92 -7.48 -2.96 -3.12
CA ILE A 92 -6.77 -2.91 -1.84
C ILE A 92 -7.72 -3.09 -0.65
N GLU A 93 -8.95 -2.59 -0.76
CA GLU A 93 -9.99 -2.76 0.26
C GLU A 93 -10.40 -4.24 0.36
N CYS A 94 -10.45 -4.96 -0.77
CA CYS A 94 -10.62 -6.42 -0.77
C CYS A 94 -9.46 -7.15 -0.09
N LEU A 95 -8.21 -6.75 -0.33
CA LEU A 95 -7.06 -7.33 0.35
C LEU A 95 -7.19 -7.21 1.88
N PHE A 96 -7.51 -6.01 2.37
CA PHE A 96 -7.73 -5.80 3.80
C PHE A 96 -8.92 -6.60 4.33
N ALA A 97 -10.00 -6.72 3.57
CA ALA A 97 -11.13 -7.56 3.95
C ALA A 97 -10.73 -9.05 4.06
N TRP A 98 -9.90 -9.56 3.14
CA TRP A 98 -9.37 -10.92 3.22
C TRP A 98 -8.46 -11.12 4.42
N LEU A 99 -7.57 -10.16 4.71
CA LEU A 99 -6.73 -10.21 5.90
C LEU A 99 -7.57 -10.18 7.19
N GLN A 100 -8.62 -9.37 7.23
CA GLN A 100 -9.54 -9.29 8.37
C GLN A 100 -10.42 -10.55 8.55
N ASN A 101 -10.55 -11.41 7.54
CA ASN A 101 -11.20 -12.72 7.75
C ASN A 101 -10.37 -13.63 8.66
N PHE A 102 -9.06 -13.42 8.74
CA PHE A 102 -8.23 -14.10 9.72
C PHE A 102 -8.41 -13.41 11.08
N ARG A 103 -9.21 -14.02 11.97
CA ARG A 103 -9.52 -13.46 13.31
C ARG A 103 -8.29 -12.98 14.09
N ARG A 104 -7.14 -13.64 13.90
CA ARG A 104 -5.88 -13.28 14.56
C ARG A 104 -5.33 -11.91 14.12
N LEU A 105 -5.70 -11.43 12.93
CA LEU A 105 -5.23 -10.17 12.34
C LEU A 105 -6.17 -8.99 12.61
N VAL A 106 -7.40 -9.23 13.07
CA VAL A 106 -8.39 -8.16 13.31
C VAL A 106 -8.01 -7.30 14.51
N VAL A 107 -7.59 -7.96 15.59
CA VAL A 107 -7.12 -7.29 16.81
C VAL A 107 -5.74 -7.84 17.11
N ARG A 108 -4.77 -6.93 17.26
CA ARG A 108 -3.42 -7.28 17.66
C ARG A 108 -3.40 -7.61 19.15
N TYR A 109 -2.97 -8.83 19.49
CA TYR A 109 -2.81 -9.31 20.87
C TYR A 109 -1.34 -9.53 21.23
N GLU A 110 -0.45 -9.43 20.25
CA GLU A 110 0.97 -9.69 20.35
C GLU A 110 1.68 -8.54 21.07
N TYR A 111 2.45 -8.91 22.09
CA TYR A 111 3.32 -7.97 22.79
C TYR A 111 4.42 -7.42 21.86
N TYR A 112 5.09 -8.32 21.13
CA TYR A 112 6.15 -7.95 20.19
C TYR A 112 5.62 -7.77 18.76
N ASP A 113 6.12 -6.74 18.06
CA ASP A 113 5.71 -6.40 16.69
C ASP A 113 5.99 -7.55 15.70
N PHE A 114 7.17 -8.15 15.76
CA PHE A 114 7.60 -9.21 14.84
C PHE A 114 6.68 -10.45 14.84
N ASN A 115 6.01 -10.74 15.97
CA ASN A 115 5.05 -11.83 16.04
C ASN A 115 3.80 -11.50 15.22
N PHE A 116 3.34 -10.24 15.30
CA PHE A 116 2.21 -9.77 14.51
C PHE A 116 2.56 -9.74 13.02
N ASP A 117 3.78 -9.33 12.68
CA ASP A 117 4.30 -9.37 11.30
C ASP A 117 4.32 -10.80 10.75
N GLY A 118 4.74 -11.76 11.56
CA GLY A 118 4.69 -13.18 11.21
C GLY A 118 3.27 -13.65 10.88
N PHE A 119 2.26 -13.21 11.63
CA PHE A 119 0.87 -13.53 11.33
C PHE A 119 0.37 -12.85 10.06
N ILE A 120 0.76 -11.60 9.79
CA ILE A 120 0.40 -10.91 8.54
C ILE A 120 1.04 -11.62 7.35
N ALA A 121 2.33 -11.95 7.45
CA ALA A 121 3.04 -12.72 6.42
C ALA A 121 2.35 -14.06 6.14
N LEU A 122 1.94 -14.78 7.19
CA LEU A 122 1.18 -16.02 7.06
C LEU A 122 -0.17 -15.77 6.36
N GLY A 123 -0.90 -14.71 6.73
CA GLY A 123 -2.16 -14.33 6.08
C GLY A 123 -1.98 -14.01 4.59
N CYS A 124 -0.92 -13.27 4.24
CA CYS A 124 -0.55 -12.98 2.86
C CYS A 124 -0.23 -14.27 2.09
N ALA A 125 0.58 -15.17 2.66
CA ALA A 125 0.92 -16.46 2.05
C ALA A 125 -0.33 -17.31 1.81
N MET A 126 -1.26 -17.38 2.76
CA MET A 126 -2.52 -18.09 2.61
C MET A 126 -3.41 -17.51 1.50
N ILE A 127 -3.43 -16.18 1.32
CA ILE A 127 -4.14 -15.54 0.22
C ILE A 127 -3.50 -15.94 -1.11
N LEU A 128 -2.18 -15.80 -1.24
CA LEU A 128 -1.45 -16.13 -2.46
C LEU A 128 -1.64 -17.61 -2.87
N LEU A 129 -1.54 -18.54 -1.92
CA LEU A 129 -1.72 -19.98 -2.16
C LEU A 129 -3.12 -20.38 -2.62
N ARG A 130 -4.15 -19.55 -2.41
CA ARG A 130 -5.52 -19.82 -2.90
C ARG A 130 -5.75 -19.38 -4.34
N HIS A 131 -4.84 -18.57 -4.88
CA HIS A 131 -4.94 -18.00 -6.23
C HIS A 131 -4.02 -18.67 -7.25
N PHE A 132 -3.21 -19.63 -6.79
CA PHE A 132 -2.49 -20.62 -7.60
C PHE A 132 -3.28 -21.93 -7.64
#